data_AF-B7L861-F1
#
_entry.id   AF-B7L861-F1
#
_cell.length_a   1.000
_cell.length_b   1.000
_cell.length_c   1.000
_cell.angle_alpha   90.00
_cell.angle_beta   90.00
_cell.angle_gamma   90.00
#
_symmetry.space_group_name_H-M   'P 1'
#
loop_
_entity.id
_entity.type
_entity.pdbx_description
1 polymer ?
#
loop_
_entity_poly.entity_id
_entity_poly.type
_entity_poly.pdbx_seq_one_letter_code
_entity_poly.pdbx_strand_id
1 'polypeptide(L)'
;MSVSRRVIHHGLYFAVLGPLIGVLFLVLYIFFAKEPLVLLRRIQVLPLFLLLSITTGVIPALLTGVMVACLPEKIGSQKNYRCLAGGIGGVVITEIYCAVIVHIKGMASSELYENILSGDSLVVRIIPALLAGVVMSRIITRLPGLDISCPETDSLS
;
A
#
# COMPACT_ATOMS: atom_id res chain seq x y z
N MET A 1 16.33 -3.83 -18.36
CA MET A 1 15.47 -4.74 -17.55
C MET A 1 14.10 -4.86 -18.21
N SER A 2 13.57 -6.07 -18.41
CA SER A 2 12.23 -6.26 -19.02
C SER A 2 11.11 -5.72 -18.13
N VAL A 3 10.02 -5.26 -18.75
CA VAL A 3 8.84 -4.73 -18.03
C VAL A 3 8.29 -5.78 -17.06
N SER A 4 8.21 -7.04 -17.48
CA SER A 4 7.71 -8.14 -16.64
C SER A 4 8.51 -8.34 -15.36
N ARG A 5 9.85 -8.26 -15.42
CA ARG A 5 10.70 -8.37 -14.22
C ARG A 5 10.49 -7.18 -13.27
N ARG A 6 10.26 -5.98 -13.82
CA ARG A 6 9.98 -4.75 -13.04
C ARG A 6 8.66 -4.85 -12.30
N VAL A 7 7.64 -5.35 -12.99
CA VAL A 7 6.31 -5.57 -12.43
C VAL A 7 6.35 -6.61 -11.32
N ILE A 8 7.04 -7.74 -11.51
CA ILE A 8 7.17 -8.76 -10.46
C ILE A 8 7.91 -8.20 -9.24
N HIS A 9 9.04 -7.51 -9.46
CA HIS A 9 9.83 -6.92 -8.38
C HIS A 9 9.03 -5.90 -7.58
N HIS A 10 8.45 -4.88 -8.24
CA HIS A 10 7.69 -3.85 -7.55
C HIS A 10 6.41 -4.41 -6.94
N GLY A 11 5.69 -5.26 -7.68
CA GLY A 11 4.46 -5.87 -7.21
C GLY A 11 4.68 -6.69 -5.93
N LEU A 12 5.68 -7.58 -5.92
CA LEU A 12 5.94 -8.44 -4.77
C LEU A 12 6.37 -7.64 -3.54
N TYR A 13 7.29 -6.69 -3.70
CA TYR A 13 7.73 -5.87 -2.57
C TYR A 13 6.62 -4.98 -2.03
N PHE A 14 5.78 -4.39 -2.88
CA PHE A 14 4.62 -3.64 -2.41
C PHE A 14 3.60 -4.54 -1.71
N ALA A 15 3.31 -5.73 -2.25
CA ALA A 15 2.37 -6.68 -1.66
C ALA A 15 2.78 -7.12 -0.25
N VAL A 16 4.09 -7.31 -0.02
CA VAL A 16 4.62 -7.73 1.28
C VAL A 16 4.77 -6.55 2.24
N LEU A 17 5.45 -5.47 1.83
CA LEU A 17 5.84 -4.39 2.74
C LEU A 17 4.79 -3.28 2.85
N GLY A 18 3.99 -3.06 1.81
CA GLY A 18 2.93 -2.03 1.80
C GLY A 18 1.91 -2.20 2.93
N PRO A 19 1.30 -3.40 3.11
CA PRO A 19 0.37 -3.65 4.22
C PRO A 19 1.02 -3.49 5.60
N LEU A 20 2.30 -3.83 5.74
CA LEU A 20 3.02 -3.68 7.02
C LEU A 20 3.19 -2.21 7.42
N ILE A 21 3.43 -1.32 6.45
CA ILE A 21 3.46 0.13 6.69
C ILE A 21 2.09 0.63 7.17
N GLY A 22 1.01 0.14 6.56
CA GLY A 22 -0.35 0.48 6.97
C GLY A 22 -0.69 -0.01 8.38
N VAL A 23 -0.29 -1.24 8.71
CA VAL A 23 -0.40 -1.82 10.05
C VAL A 23 0.36 -1.00 11.08
N LEU A 24 1.60 -0.59 10.78
CA LEU A 24 2.39 0.24 11.69
C LEU A 24 1.69 1.56 12.00
N PHE A 25 1.19 2.25 10.97
CA PHE A 25 0.42 3.48 11.16
C PHE A 25 -0.80 3.26 12.06
N LEU A 26 -1.56 2.20 11.80
CA LEU A 26 -2.75 1.88 12.56
C LEU A 26 -2.45 1.57 14.03
N VAL A 27 -1.40 0.80 14.30
CA VAL A 27 -0.95 0.52 15.66
C VAL A 27 -0.66 1.82 16.40
N LEU A 28 0.12 2.72 15.79
CA LEU A 28 0.41 4.03 16.36
C LEU A 28 -0.87 4.85 16.58
N TYR A 29 -1.76 4.89 15.58
CA TYR A 29 -3.04 5.61 15.66
C TYR A 29 -3.90 5.14 16.84
N ILE A 30 -3.88 3.84 17.15
CA ILE A 30 -4.62 3.26 18.28
C ILE A 30 -3.94 3.60 19.62
N PHE A 31 -2.61 3.49 19.70
CA PHE A 31 -1.87 3.78 20.93
C PHE A 31 -1.96 5.25 21.37
N PHE A 32 -2.08 6.18 20.42
CA PHE A 32 -2.24 7.61 20.72
C PHE A 32 -3.70 8.02 21.00
N ALA A 33 -4.65 7.08 21.06
CA ALA A 33 -6.02 7.37 21.45
C ALA A 33 -6.08 7.83 22.93
N LYS A 34 -6.65 9.01 23.17
CA LYS A 34 -6.62 9.69 24.49
C LYS A 34 -7.49 9.05 25.57
N GLU A 35 -8.35 8.10 25.23
CA GLU A 35 -9.34 7.54 26.16
C GLU A 35 -9.07 6.08 26.54
N PRO A 36 -8.88 5.76 27.83
CA PRO A 36 -8.45 4.43 28.28
C PRO A 36 -9.49 3.33 28.07
N LEU A 37 -10.79 3.66 28.17
CA LEU A 37 -11.88 2.69 27.92
C LEU A 37 -12.01 2.34 26.43
N VAL A 38 -11.80 3.32 25.55
CA VAL A 38 -11.77 3.11 24.10
C VAL A 38 -10.54 2.31 23.70
N LEU A 39 -9.40 2.54 24.35
CA LEU A 39 -8.16 1.82 24.13
C LEU A 39 -8.28 0.33 24.50
N LEU A 40 -8.92 0.01 25.64
CA LEU A 40 -9.15 -1.38 26.06
C LEU A 40 -10.02 -2.15 25.04
N ARG A 41 -11.11 -1.52 24.57
CA ARG A 41 -11.99 -2.11 23.53
C ARG A 41 -11.23 -2.30 22.21
N ARG A 42 -10.41 -1.32 21.81
CA ARG A 42 -9.59 -1.41 20.58
C ARG A 42 -8.53 -2.49 20.64
N ILE A 43 -7.88 -2.70 21.80
CA ILE A 43 -6.88 -3.77 21.98
C ILE A 43 -7.50 -5.16 21.78
N GLN A 44 -8.72 -5.39 22.29
CA GLN A 44 -9.39 -6.68 22.13
C GLN A 44 -9.70 -7.02 20.66
N VAL A 45 -10.03 -6.03 19.84
CA VAL A 45 -10.31 -6.22 18.40
C VAL A 45 -9.09 -6.03 17.50
N LEU A 46 -7.95 -5.58 18.07
CA LEU A 46 -6.72 -5.28 17.35
C LEU A 46 -6.22 -6.47 16.50
N PRO A 47 -6.13 -7.72 17.00
CA PRO A 47 -5.62 -8.83 16.20
C PRO A 47 -6.46 -9.10 14.94
N LEU A 48 -7.78 -9.02 15.08
CA LEU A 48 -8.72 -9.19 13.97
C LEU A 48 -8.59 -8.05 12.97
N PHE A 49 -8.45 -6.82 13.45
CA PHE A 49 -8.27 -5.65 12.60
C PHE A 49 -6.94 -5.69 11.84
N LEU A 50 -5.86 -6.12 12.49
CA LEU A 50 -4.55 -6.31 11.86
C LEU A 50 -4.62 -7.39 10.76
N LEU A 51 -5.26 -8.52 11.07
CA LEU A 51 -5.45 -9.59 10.09
C LEU A 51 -6.25 -9.11 8.88
N LEU A 52 -7.34 -8.37 9.11
CA LEU A 52 -8.17 -7.84 8.04
C LEU A 52 -7.41 -6.80 7.21
N SER A 53 -6.64 -5.92 7.85
CA SER A 53 -5.84 -4.89 7.17
C SER A 53 -4.73 -5.50 6.29
N ILE A 54 -4.06 -6.55 6.77
CA ILE A 54 -3.08 -7.29 5.96
C ILE A 54 -3.77 -7.98 4.79
N THR A 55 -4.79 -8.80 5.05
CA THR A 55 -5.44 -9.62 4.01
C THR A 55 -6.13 -8.78 2.94
N THR A 56 -6.74 -7.66 3.31
CA THR A 56 -7.38 -6.73 2.35
C THR A 56 -6.39 -5.76 1.70
N GLY A 57 -5.29 -5.42 2.37
CA GLY A 57 -4.31 -4.45 1.86
C GLY A 57 -3.33 -5.01 0.82
N VAL A 58 -3.13 -6.34 0.78
CA VAL A 58 -2.18 -6.98 -0.15
C VAL A 58 -2.51 -6.71 -1.61
N ILE A 59 -3.78 -6.85 -1.99
CA ILE A 59 -4.24 -6.67 -3.38
C ILE A 59 -4.05 -5.21 -3.87
N PRO A 60 -4.56 -4.17 -3.17
CA PRO A 60 -4.35 -2.80 -3.60
C PRO A 60 -2.87 -2.38 -3.56
N ALA A 61 -2.07 -2.89 -2.61
CA ALA A 61 -0.63 -2.64 -2.59
C ALA A 61 0.07 -3.27 -3.81
N LEU A 62 -0.24 -4.53 -4.15
CA LEU A 62 0.26 -5.20 -5.34
C LEU A 62 -0.03 -4.39 -6.62
N LEU A 63 -1.29 -3.98 -6.79
CA LEU A 63 -1.74 -3.18 -7.94
C LEU A 63 -1.03 -1.83 -8.02
N THR A 64 -0.78 -1.20 -6.86
CA THR A 64 0.01 0.04 -6.79
C THR A 64 1.46 -0.20 -7.20
N GLY A 65 2.08 -1.29 -6.74
CA GLY A 65 3.43 -1.68 -7.16
C GLY A 65 3.53 -1.91 -8.67
N VAL A 66 2.54 -2.60 -9.25
CA VAL A 66 2.43 -2.82 -10.70
C VAL A 66 2.32 -1.49 -11.45
N MET A 67 1.42 -0.60 -11.00
CA MET A 67 1.25 0.71 -11.59
C MET A 67 2.55 1.54 -11.55
N VAL A 68 3.27 1.52 -10.42
CA VAL A 68 4.57 2.21 -10.27
C VAL A 68 5.63 1.59 -11.19
N ALA A 69 5.64 0.27 -11.37
CA ALA A 69 6.55 -0.39 -12.31
C ALA A 69 6.27 -0.04 -13.77
N CYS A 70 5.01 0.24 -14.12
CA CYS A 70 4.59 0.63 -15.46
C CYS A 70 4.84 2.11 -15.80
N LEU A 71 5.38 2.91 -14.87
CA LEU A 71 5.74 4.30 -15.15
C LEU A 71 6.81 4.39 -16.25
N PRO A 72 6.70 5.36 -17.18
CA PRO A 72 7.74 5.61 -18.18
C PRO A 72 9.09 5.85 -17.51
N GLU A 73 10.18 5.29 -18.05
CA GLU A 73 11.49 5.32 -17.38
C GLU A 73 11.97 6.74 -17.04
N LYS A 74 11.68 7.71 -17.93
CA LYS A 74 12.00 9.13 -17.70
C LYS A 74 11.33 9.71 -16.44
N ILE A 75 10.11 9.29 -16.15
CA ILE A 75 9.31 9.75 -15.01
C ILE A 75 9.59 8.88 -13.77
N GLY A 76 9.64 7.55 -13.96
CA GLY A 76 9.89 6.57 -12.91
C GLY A 76 11.32 6.64 -12.32
N SER A 77 12.29 7.14 -13.07
CA SER A 77 13.65 7.40 -12.58
C SER A 77 13.69 8.58 -11.59
N GLN A 78 12.80 9.57 -11.78
CA GLN A 78 12.74 10.72 -10.89
C GLN A 78 12.06 10.35 -9.57
N LYS A 79 12.87 10.35 -8.50
CA LYS A 79 12.44 9.97 -7.14
C LYS A 79 11.17 10.70 -6.68
N ASN A 80 11.02 11.98 -6.96
CA ASN A 80 9.86 12.76 -6.53
C ASN A 80 8.58 12.32 -7.26
N TYR A 81 8.63 12.18 -8.58
CA TYR A 81 7.49 11.76 -9.39
C TYR A 81 7.05 10.33 -9.09
N ARG A 82 7.99 9.40 -8.92
CA ARG A 82 7.66 8.02 -8.55
C ARG A 82 6.93 7.94 -7.21
N CYS A 83 7.29 8.81 -6.27
CA CYS A 83 6.64 8.87 -4.95
C CYS A 83 5.27 9.53 -5.02
N LEU A 84 5.14 10.57 -5.83
CA LEU A 84 3.84 11.17 -6.10
C LEU A 84 2.89 10.17 -6.76
N ALA A 85 3.35 9.48 -7.80
CA ALA A 85 2.60 8.44 -8.48
C ALA A 85 2.24 7.28 -7.52
N GLY A 86 3.20 6.77 -6.75
CA GLY A 86 2.95 5.73 -5.76
C GLY A 86 1.96 6.14 -4.68
N GLY A 87 2.06 7.37 -4.17
CA GLY A 87 1.13 7.90 -3.17
C GLY A 87 -0.29 8.05 -3.71
N ILE A 88 -0.44 8.72 -4.86
CA ILE A 88 -1.75 8.91 -5.51
C ILE A 88 -2.36 7.56 -5.90
N GLY A 89 -1.58 6.70 -6.56
CA GLY A 89 -2.03 5.36 -6.94
C GLY A 89 -2.41 4.52 -5.74
N GLY A 90 -1.63 4.56 -4.67
CA GLY A 90 -1.91 3.87 -3.42
C GLY A 90 -3.28 4.25 -2.86
N VAL A 91 -3.58 5.55 -2.77
CA VAL A 91 -4.88 6.04 -2.31
C VAL A 91 -6.00 5.64 -3.27
N VAL A 92 -5.88 5.97 -4.55
CA VAL A 92 -6.95 5.74 -5.55
C VAL A 92 -7.28 4.25 -5.68
N ILE A 93 -6.28 3.39 -5.81
CA ILE A 93 -6.47 1.94 -5.96
C ILE A 93 -7.09 1.35 -4.69
N THR A 94 -6.62 1.77 -3.50
CA THR A 94 -7.19 1.30 -2.23
C THR A 94 -8.64 1.72 -2.09
N GLU A 95 -8.97 2.97 -2.42
CA GLU A 95 -10.34 3.47 -2.32
C GLU A 95 -11.29 2.75 -3.28
N ILE A 96 -10.88 2.53 -4.53
CA ILE A 96 -11.68 1.76 -5.51
C ILE A 96 -11.87 0.32 -5.00
N TYR A 97 -10.80 -0.32 -4.52
CA TYR A 97 -10.86 -1.69 -4.02
C TYR A 97 -11.79 -1.82 -2.81
N CYS A 98 -11.68 -0.90 -1.84
CA CYS A 98 -12.56 -0.84 -0.69
C CYS A 98 -14.02 -0.62 -1.11
N ALA A 99 -14.30 0.31 -2.03
CA ALA A 99 -15.65 0.54 -2.54
C ALA A 99 -16.24 -0.71 -3.21
N VAL A 100 -15.44 -1.44 -4.00
CA VAL A 100 -15.86 -2.70 -4.62
C VAL A 100 -16.19 -3.77 -3.58
N ILE A 101 -15.37 -3.94 -2.54
CA ILE A 101 -15.69 -4.92 -1.49
C ILE A 101 -16.93 -4.53 -0.71
N VAL A 102 -17.11 -3.26 -0.35
CA VAL A 102 -18.35 -2.80 0.32
C VAL A 102 -19.56 -3.10 -0.57
N HIS A 103 -19.48 -2.81 -1.86
CA HIS A 103 -20.59 -3.08 -2.78
C HIS A 103 -20.91 -4.58 -2.88
N ILE A 104 -19.89 -5.45 -2.92
CA ILE A 104 -20.10 -6.91 -2.97
C ILE A 104 -20.62 -7.44 -1.62
N LYS A 105 -20.12 -6.92 -0.49
CA LYS A 105 -20.49 -7.34 0.88
C LYS A 105 -21.74 -6.65 1.42
N GLY A 106 -22.21 -5.57 0.82
CA GLY A 106 -23.54 -4.99 1.10
C GLY A 106 -24.67 -5.99 0.81
N MET A 107 -24.37 -7.08 0.09
CA MET A 107 -25.25 -8.24 -0.08
C MET A 107 -25.09 -9.32 1.02
N ALA A 108 -24.06 -9.24 1.86
CA ALA A 108 -23.68 -10.24 2.87
C ALA A 108 -23.35 -9.54 4.22
N SER A 109 -24.41 -9.13 4.92
CA SER A 109 -24.45 -8.49 6.25
C SER A 109 -23.24 -8.76 7.16
N SER A 110 -22.39 -7.75 7.37
CA SER A 110 -21.41 -7.75 8.47
C SER A 110 -21.15 -6.31 8.94
N GLU A 111 -21.82 -5.90 10.00
CA GLU A 111 -21.71 -4.58 10.66
C GLU A 111 -20.26 -4.20 11.02
N LEU A 112 -19.39 -5.20 11.22
CA LEU A 112 -17.96 -5.00 11.49
C LEU A 112 -17.22 -4.43 10.26
N TYR A 113 -17.64 -4.80 9.05
CA TYR A 113 -17.01 -4.33 7.81
C TYR A 113 -17.50 -2.92 7.45
N GLU A 114 -18.80 -2.68 7.66
CA GLU A 114 -19.42 -1.34 7.61
C GLU A 114 -18.70 -0.38 8.56
N ASN A 115 -18.46 -0.70 9.84
CA ASN A 115 -17.77 0.24 10.74
C ASN A 115 -16.29 0.53 10.40
N ILE A 116 -15.61 -0.37 9.68
CA ILE A 116 -14.20 -0.20 9.28
C ILE A 116 -14.08 0.49 7.90
N LEU A 117 -15.07 0.34 7.02
CA LEU A 117 -15.07 0.95 5.69
C LEU A 117 -16.05 2.13 5.53
N SER A 118 -16.96 2.34 6.47
CA SER A 118 -17.84 3.50 6.57
C SER A 118 -17.02 4.79 6.67
N GLY A 119 -17.53 5.85 6.04
CA GLY A 119 -16.84 7.10 5.74
C GLY A 119 -16.24 7.86 6.93
N ASP A 120 -16.55 7.48 8.17
CA ASP A 120 -16.00 8.10 9.39
C ASP A 120 -14.54 7.74 9.67
N SER A 121 -13.97 6.76 8.94
CA SER A 121 -12.59 6.31 9.10
C SER A 121 -11.69 6.56 7.88
N LEU A 122 -12.04 7.50 6.99
CA LEU A 122 -11.25 7.87 5.81
C LEU A 122 -9.76 8.11 6.13
N VAL A 123 -9.47 8.72 7.28
CA VAL A 123 -8.11 8.95 7.79
C VAL A 123 -7.32 7.64 7.91
N VAL A 124 -7.97 6.59 8.41
CA VAL A 124 -7.39 5.27 8.68
C VAL A 124 -7.22 4.44 7.40
N ARG A 125 -7.76 4.90 6.26
CA ARG A 125 -7.61 4.29 4.94
C ARG A 125 -6.63 5.08 4.07
N ILE A 126 -6.87 6.38 3.93
CA ILE A 126 -6.11 7.28 3.06
C ILE A 126 -4.68 7.43 3.56
N ILE A 127 -4.47 7.71 4.85
CA ILE A 127 -3.11 7.96 5.37
C ILE A 127 -2.22 6.74 5.24
N PRO A 128 -2.61 5.52 5.68
CA PRO A 128 -1.75 4.35 5.50
C PRO A 128 -1.54 4.00 4.03
N ALA A 129 -2.54 4.15 3.15
CA ALA A 129 -2.38 3.92 1.71
C ALA A 129 -1.39 4.92 1.07
N LEU A 130 -1.52 6.21 1.41
CA LEU A 130 -0.61 7.27 0.98
C LEU A 130 0.81 7.01 1.48
N LEU A 131 0.95 6.71 2.77
CA LEU A 131 2.25 6.46 3.41
C LEU A 131 2.92 5.23 2.80
N ALA A 132 2.19 4.12 2.65
CA ALA A 132 2.69 2.93 1.99
C ALA A 132 3.13 3.23 0.56
N GLY A 133 2.30 3.91 -0.23
CA GLY A 133 2.62 4.28 -1.61
C GLY A 133 3.87 5.16 -1.74
N VAL A 134 3.99 6.20 -0.91
CA VAL A 134 5.14 7.11 -0.92
C VAL A 134 6.41 6.42 -0.43
N VAL A 135 6.35 5.75 0.71
CA VAL A 135 7.52 5.09 1.33
C VAL A 135 8.00 3.96 0.45
N MET A 136 7.11 3.11 -0.06
CA MET A 136 7.49 2.01 -0.96
C MET A 136 8.10 2.54 -2.26
N SER A 137 7.50 3.54 -2.90
CA SER A 137 8.08 4.16 -4.09
C SER A 137 9.44 4.82 -3.85
N ARG A 138 9.72 5.29 -2.63
CA ARG A 138 11.05 5.79 -2.25
C ARG A 138 12.08 4.67 -2.20
N ILE A 139 11.76 3.58 -1.51
CA ILE A 139 12.74 2.54 -1.16
C ILE A 139 12.87 1.45 -2.22
N ILE A 140 11.87 1.26 -3.10
CA ILE A 140 11.80 0.12 -4.03
C ILE A 140 13.03 0.01 -4.94
N THR A 141 13.65 1.13 -5.34
CA THR A 141 14.87 1.11 -6.17
C THR A 141 16.14 0.76 -5.42
N ARG A 142 16.07 0.65 -4.09
CA ARG A 142 17.18 0.22 -3.23
C ARG A 142 17.03 -1.21 -2.75
N LEU A 143 15.90 -1.87 -3.04
CA LEU A 143 15.62 -3.23 -2.61
C LEU A 143 16.31 -4.24 -3.53
N PRO A 144 16.85 -5.34 -2.97
CA PRO A 144 17.60 -6.33 -3.73
C PRO A 144 16.72 -7.01 -4.79
N GLY A 145 17.35 -7.55 -5.84
CA GLY A 145 16.66 -8.17 -6.98
C GLY A 145 16.25 -7.18 -8.08
N LEU A 146 16.56 -5.89 -7.92
CA LEU A 146 16.58 -4.93 -9.02
C LEU A 146 17.96 -4.99 -9.66
N ASP A 147 18.23 -5.99 -10.51
CA ASP A 147 19.49 -6.06 -11.25
C ASP A 147 19.58 -4.84 -12.18
N ILE A 148 20.28 -3.80 -11.71
CA ILE A 148 20.85 -2.76 -12.57
C ILE A 148 22.13 -3.37 -13.14
N SER A 149 22.01 -4.39 -13.98
CA SER A 149 23.04 -4.62 -14.97
C SER A 149 22.91 -3.46 -15.96
N CYS A 150 23.66 -2.39 -15.70
CA CYS A 150 24.10 -1.51 -16.78
C CYS A 150 24.59 -2.42 -17.90
N PRO A 151 24.16 -2.24 -19.16
CA PRO A 151 25.06 -2.67 -20.22
C PRO A 151 26.35 -1.90 -19.96
N GLU A 152 27.46 -2.63 -19.83
CA GLU A 152 28.78 -2.07 -20.03
C GLU A 152 28.66 -1.13 -21.23
N THR A 153 29.13 0.09 -21.04
CA THR A 153 29.49 0.94 -22.16
C THR A 153 30.49 0.15 -22.99
N ASP A 154 29.99 -0.57 -23.99
CA ASP A 154 30.75 -0.99 -25.15
C ASP A 154 31.25 0.30 -25.79
N SER A 155 32.42 0.68 -25.30
CA SER A 155 33.39 1.53 -25.95
C SER A 155 33.80 0.82 -27.23
N LEU A 156 32.94 0.92 -28.25
CA LEU A 156 33.30 0.60 -29.61
C LEU A 156 33.79 1.89 -30.28
N SER A 157 35.13 1.96 -30.33
CA SER A 157 35.96 2.41 -31.46
C SER A 157 35.60 3.70 -32.17
#